data_AF-A0A6H5KWU3-F1
#
_entry.id   AF-A0A6H5KWU3-F1
#
_cell.length_a   1.000
_cell.length_b   1.000
_cell.length_c   1.000
_cell.angle_alpha   90.00
_cell.angle_beta   90.00
_cell.angle_gamma   90.00
#
_symmetry.space_group_name_H-M   'P 1'
#
loop_
_entity.id
_entity.type
_entity.pdbx_description
1 polymer ?
#
loop_
_entity_poly.entity_id
_entity_poly.type
_entity_poly.pdbx_seq_one_letter_code
_entity_poly.pdbx_strand_id
1 'polypeptide(L)'
;MALSFVPAAAVVSALAIGGSSRRVSGFMLQSHAFKPKLEAGGGGLRPRYSQVPTATRSGTDIRLQRSAESWMLSQHRQQFPTEHQRHRATRTDRSAAATTMSAADQIGPGSVVVFDSDVRGRPPALGLVTESSVGKKKLTYTVQPVEAASGSSTKTTVAARQVRYVVPGGSGYQAKDLAAFEDSPEIDEGLIEEAWDMMLEESTAGSDGAAAAAAAANDDPRGMAELLFGVGDPSPQQCYHAFRLLEGRDGTLYFKRRRDGTYECRSREAVEVARRQLSQEDAVKAKKADFVASLQAGLNEGGGYRKTPLVVGDFDEEQQEMLSGLEILAAQSVARTNFASRTTAEEALGRELLTLLGRSPNPSNAFHLCVQLGLMKHHENLYMREAGIDKTFSEKAMTQARAMMESPPPDPEASIRRDLTHLKVYAIDSEDTNEVDDGLSVEALPDGAGERVWVHIADVSRWVPEGSPLYEEARRRRTTIYLPEGAEPMFPAEVAHGVLSLR
;
A
#
# COMPACT_ATOMS: atom_id res chain seq x y z
N MET A 1 12.87 -76.75 -7.63
CA MET A 1 14.00 -75.83 -7.82
C MET A 1 14.29 -75.15 -6.48
N ALA A 2 15.56 -74.99 -6.16
CA ALA A 2 16.11 -74.96 -4.81
C ALA A 2 15.95 -73.64 -4.02
N LEU A 3 15.77 -73.84 -2.70
CA LEU A 3 16.28 -73.11 -1.52
C LEU A 3 17.24 -71.92 -1.73
N SER A 4 17.09 -70.85 -0.93
CA SER A 4 17.99 -70.56 0.22
C SER A 4 17.69 -69.25 0.98
N PHE A 5 17.98 -69.29 2.28
CA PHE A 5 17.90 -68.28 3.35
C PHE A 5 19.07 -67.24 3.36
N VAL A 6 18.78 -65.96 3.70
CA VAL A 6 19.42 -65.03 4.72
C VAL A 6 20.93 -64.62 4.59
N PRO A 7 21.51 -63.51 5.18
CA PRO A 7 21.10 -62.15 5.65
C PRO A 7 21.97 -60.95 5.15
N ALA A 8 21.67 -59.76 5.70
CA ALA A 8 22.36 -58.45 5.75
C ALA A 8 23.90 -58.35 5.64
N ALA A 9 24.37 -57.25 5.03
CA ALA A 9 25.68 -56.63 5.30
C ALA A 9 25.66 -55.12 5.07
N ALA A 10 26.33 -54.41 5.98
CA ALA A 10 26.55 -52.97 6.02
C ALA A 10 27.41 -52.45 4.84
N VAL A 11 27.22 -51.18 4.47
CA VAL A 11 28.25 -50.39 3.79
C VAL A 11 28.50 -49.10 4.57
N VAL A 12 29.59 -49.15 5.33
CA VAL A 12 30.35 -48.00 5.81
C VAL A 12 31.11 -47.44 4.60
N SER A 13 31.07 -46.13 4.38
CA SER A 13 32.11 -45.45 3.61
C SER A 13 32.69 -44.32 4.44
N ALA A 14 33.88 -44.60 4.95
CA ALA A 14 34.81 -43.63 5.49
C ALA A 14 35.61 -43.03 4.33
N LEU A 15 35.73 -41.70 4.30
CA LEU A 15 36.84 -41.00 3.68
C LEU A 15 37.51 -40.15 4.76
N ALA A 16 38.65 -40.63 5.28
CA ALA A 16 39.68 -39.81 5.90
C ALA A 16 40.54 -39.21 4.75
N ILE A 17 41.18 -38.04 4.82
CA ILE A 17 42.26 -37.60 5.73
C ILE A 17 42.44 -36.09 5.51
N GLY A 18 42.79 -35.33 6.55
CA GLY A 18 43.37 -33.99 6.39
C GLY A 18 43.28 -33.13 7.65
N GLY A 19 44.10 -33.44 8.66
CA GLY A 19 44.11 -32.73 9.93
C GLY A 19 44.60 -31.28 9.85
N SER A 20 44.03 -30.42 10.70
CA SER A 20 44.82 -29.41 11.39
C SER A 20 44.26 -29.21 12.80
N SER A 21 45.13 -29.39 13.79
CA SER A 21 44.87 -29.24 15.21
C SER A 21 44.83 -27.76 15.58
N ARG A 22 43.72 -27.27 16.16
CA ARG A 22 43.74 -26.16 17.12
C ARG A 22 42.72 -26.39 18.24
N ARG A 23 43.20 -26.16 19.45
CA ARG A 23 42.60 -26.43 20.76
C ARG A 23 41.24 -25.75 20.93
N VAL A 24 40.25 -26.49 21.40
CA VAL A 24 39.05 -25.94 22.03
C VAL A 24 39.35 -25.82 23.52
N SER A 25 39.57 -24.59 23.99
CA SER A 25 39.56 -24.25 25.41
C SER A 25 38.11 -24.22 25.90
N GLY A 26 37.79 -25.08 26.87
CA GLY A 26 36.48 -25.12 27.49
C GLY A 26 36.15 -23.84 28.23
N PHE A 27 34.91 -23.37 28.09
CA PHE A 27 34.32 -22.38 28.98
C PHE A 27 33.35 -23.10 29.91
N MET A 28 33.71 -23.08 31.19
CA MET A 28 32.96 -23.56 32.34
C MET A 28 31.85 -22.53 32.63
N LEU A 29 30.59 -22.90 32.46
CA LEU A 29 29.46 -22.12 32.97
C LEU A 29 29.33 -22.40 34.47
N GLN A 30 29.82 -21.48 35.31
CA GLN A 30 29.50 -21.48 36.74
C GLN A 30 28.03 -21.06 36.90
N SER A 31 27.21 -22.00 37.37
CA SER A 31 25.88 -21.71 37.89
C SER A 31 26.00 -20.97 39.23
N HIS A 32 25.46 -19.76 39.31
CA HIS A 32 25.19 -19.13 40.60
C HIS A 32 23.83 -19.63 41.09
N ALA A 33 23.87 -20.61 41.99
CA ALA A 33 22.71 -21.06 42.75
C ALA A 33 22.30 -19.96 43.74
N PHE A 34 21.15 -19.34 43.51
CA PHE A 34 20.51 -18.46 44.49
C PHE A 34 19.73 -19.34 45.48
N LYS A 35 20.21 -19.44 46.73
CA LYS A 35 19.47 -20.08 47.82
C LYS A 35 18.50 -19.05 48.43
N PRO A 36 17.17 -19.29 48.49
CA PRO A 36 16.29 -18.44 49.26
C PRO A 36 16.42 -18.79 50.74
N LYS A 37 16.66 -17.78 51.57
CA LYS A 37 16.61 -17.87 53.03
C LYS A 37 15.18 -17.54 53.45
N LEU A 38 14.43 -18.54 53.92
CA LEU A 38 13.13 -18.35 54.56
C LEU A 38 13.37 -17.77 55.97
N GLU A 39 12.85 -16.58 56.22
CA GLU A 39 12.60 -16.09 57.59
C GLU A 39 11.14 -15.67 57.70
N ALA A 40 10.46 -16.23 58.71
CA ALA A 40 9.09 -15.93 59.05
C ALA A 40 9.02 -14.64 59.87
N GLY A 41 8.14 -13.72 59.48
CA GLY A 41 7.84 -12.51 60.25
C GLY A 41 6.79 -11.68 59.53
N GLY A 42 5.63 -11.53 60.17
CA GLY A 42 4.43 -10.92 59.58
C GLY A 42 4.53 -9.41 59.29
N GLY A 43 3.54 -8.93 58.55
CA GLY A 43 3.32 -7.52 58.24
C GLY A 43 3.43 -7.22 56.75
N GLY A 44 2.30 -6.94 56.11
CA GLY A 44 2.16 -6.81 54.66
C GLY A 44 3.04 -5.73 54.01
N LEU A 45 3.37 -5.96 52.74
CA LEU A 45 4.11 -5.01 51.91
C LEU A 45 3.47 -4.86 50.53
N ARG A 46 3.11 -3.61 50.20
CA ARG A 46 2.91 -3.13 48.83
C ARG A 46 4.28 -2.97 48.15
N PRO A 47 4.43 -3.28 46.85
CA PRO A 47 5.69 -3.06 46.16
C PRO A 47 5.90 -1.58 45.84
N ARG A 48 7.06 -1.03 46.25
CA ARG A 48 7.66 0.20 45.71
C ARG A 48 8.64 -0.21 44.61
N TYR A 49 8.47 0.32 43.40
CA TYR A 49 9.46 0.21 42.32
C TYR A 49 10.60 1.21 42.56
N SER A 50 11.83 0.71 42.73
CA SER A 50 13.05 1.53 42.71
C SER A 50 13.64 1.56 41.31
N GLN A 51 14.05 2.76 40.90
CA GLN A 51 14.63 3.12 39.61
C GLN A 51 15.88 2.30 39.25
N VAL A 52 16.00 1.92 37.97
CA VAL A 52 17.18 1.27 37.38
C VAL A 52 18.17 2.35 36.89
N PRO A 53 19.48 2.25 37.14
CA PRO A 53 20.44 3.22 36.60
C PRO A 53 20.70 2.99 35.11
N THR A 54 20.70 4.07 34.35
CA THR A 54 21.12 4.15 32.94
C THR A 54 22.62 3.86 32.80
N ALA A 55 22.97 2.82 32.05
CA ALA A 55 24.34 2.57 31.60
C ALA A 55 24.49 3.02 30.13
N THR A 56 25.21 4.13 29.93
CA THR A 56 25.78 4.53 28.64
C THR A 56 26.88 3.55 28.23
N ARG A 57 26.84 3.03 27.00
CA ARG A 57 28.03 2.41 26.40
C ARG A 57 28.20 2.80 24.93
N SER A 58 29.40 3.31 24.70
CA SER A 58 30.07 3.72 23.47
C SER A 58 30.10 2.63 22.40
N GLY A 59 30.04 3.08 21.15
CA GLY A 59 30.05 2.23 19.97
C GLY A 59 31.36 1.47 19.72
N THR A 60 31.18 0.35 19.04
CA THR A 60 32.17 -0.29 18.17
C THR A 60 31.43 -1.02 17.06
N ASP A 61 31.70 -0.61 15.83
CA ASP A 61 31.28 -1.27 14.59
C ASP A 61 31.73 -2.73 14.56
N ILE A 62 30.78 -3.65 14.32
CA ILE A 62 31.08 -5.00 13.86
C ILE A 62 30.33 -5.26 12.56
N ARG A 63 31.12 -5.24 11.48
CA ARG A 63 30.74 -5.61 10.11
C ARG A 63 30.65 -7.14 10.02
N LEU A 64 29.44 -7.71 10.07
CA LEU A 64 29.22 -9.14 9.77
C LEU A 64 28.87 -9.33 8.29
N GLN A 65 29.73 -10.09 7.61
CA GLN A 65 29.59 -10.49 6.22
C GLN A 65 28.45 -11.49 6.03
N ARG A 66 27.76 -11.32 4.91
CA ARG A 66 26.72 -12.19 4.35
C ARG A 66 27.33 -13.52 3.90
N SER A 67 26.77 -14.65 4.33
CA SER A 67 26.75 -15.89 3.55
C SER A 67 25.72 -16.88 4.11
N ALA A 68 24.60 -17.07 3.42
CA ALA A 68 23.85 -18.34 3.30
C ALA A 68 22.47 -18.15 2.63
N GLU A 69 22.44 -17.74 1.36
CA GLU A 69 21.23 -17.86 0.50
C GLU A 69 21.67 -18.23 -0.93
N SER A 70 22.20 -19.45 -1.11
CA SER A 70 22.54 -19.97 -2.44
C SER A 70 22.13 -21.42 -2.67
N TRP A 71 21.27 -22.00 -1.83
CA TRP A 71 20.91 -23.42 -1.95
C TRP A 71 19.42 -23.64 -1.66
N MET A 72 18.52 -23.04 -2.44
CA MET A 72 17.11 -23.46 -2.50
C MET A 72 16.30 -22.94 -3.71
N LEU A 73 16.94 -22.60 -4.83
CA LEU A 73 16.23 -22.23 -6.08
C LEU A 73 16.94 -22.78 -7.32
N SER A 74 17.08 -24.10 -7.37
CA SER A 74 17.43 -24.85 -8.57
C SER A 74 16.48 -26.05 -8.62
N GLN A 75 15.92 -26.31 -9.81
CA GLN A 75 14.91 -27.34 -10.14
C GLN A 75 13.45 -26.87 -10.14
N HIS A 76 13.07 -26.13 -11.20
CA HIS A 76 11.93 -26.44 -12.08
C HIS A 76 11.76 -25.29 -13.08
N ARG A 77 12.36 -25.43 -14.28
CA ARG A 77 12.02 -24.61 -15.43
C ARG A 77 12.05 -25.51 -16.67
N GLN A 78 10.91 -26.14 -16.95
CA GLN A 78 10.66 -26.72 -18.28
C GLN A 78 10.09 -25.64 -19.19
N GLN A 79 10.47 -25.74 -20.46
CA GLN A 79 10.40 -24.75 -21.53
C GLN A 79 9.01 -24.69 -22.18
N PHE A 80 8.55 -23.48 -22.51
CA PHE A 80 7.81 -23.21 -23.75
C PHE A 80 8.21 -21.81 -24.29
N PRO A 81 8.31 -21.62 -25.62
CA PRO A 81 8.87 -20.41 -26.22
C PRO A 81 7.80 -19.36 -26.48
N THR A 82 8.06 -18.10 -26.11
CA THR A 82 7.30 -16.95 -26.62
C THR A 82 8.25 -15.98 -27.30
N GLU A 83 8.01 -15.85 -28.60
CA GLU A 83 8.66 -14.99 -29.57
C GLU A 83 8.26 -13.53 -29.34
N HIS A 84 9.18 -12.71 -28.82
CA HIS A 84 9.06 -11.25 -28.90
C HIS A 84 10.41 -10.64 -29.26
N GLN A 85 10.60 -10.46 -30.57
CA GLN A 85 11.61 -9.58 -31.14
C GLN A 85 11.37 -8.15 -30.64
N ARG A 86 12.18 -7.70 -29.68
CA ARG A 86 12.39 -6.27 -29.43
C ARG A 86 13.57 -5.80 -30.27
N HIS A 87 13.27 -5.09 -31.36
CA HIS A 87 14.28 -4.33 -32.07
C HIS A 87 14.87 -3.26 -31.15
N ARG A 88 16.15 -3.47 -30.81
CA ARG A 88 17.04 -2.53 -30.15
C ARG A 88 17.36 -1.41 -31.15
N ALA A 89 16.55 -0.36 -31.18
CA ALA A 89 16.94 0.90 -31.82
C ALA A 89 17.93 1.62 -30.90
N THR A 90 19.10 1.88 -31.48
CA THR A 90 20.23 2.58 -30.87
C THR A 90 19.82 3.96 -30.37
N ARG A 91 20.22 4.25 -29.12
CA ARG A 91 20.20 5.58 -28.51
C ARG A 91 21.19 6.46 -29.26
N THR A 92 20.74 7.09 -30.35
CA THR A 92 21.40 8.25 -30.93
C THR A 92 21.03 9.47 -30.11
N ASP A 93 22.04 10.30 -29.84
CA ASP A 93 21.94 11.60 -29.18
C ASP A 93 20.76 12.42 -29.73
N ARG A 94 19.70 12.54 -28.94
CA ARG A 94 18.68 13.58 -29.08
C ARG A 94 19.02 14.70 -28.10
N SER A 95 20.11 15.39 -28.39
CA SER A 95 20.36 16.74 -27.89
C SER A 95 20.15 17.72 -29.05
N ALA A 96 19.52 18.86 -28.77
CA ALA A 96 19.26 19.96 -29.69
C ALA A 96 18.15 19.75 -30.74
N ALA A 97 16.91 19.96 -30.31
CA ALA A 97 15.93 20.71 -31.11
C ALA A 97 15.27 21.72 -30.17
N ALA A 98 16.04 22.76 -29.84
CA ALA A 98 15.47 23.99 -29.30
C ALA A 98 14.70 24.63 -30.46
N THR A 99 13.39 24.72 -30.35
CA THR A 99 12.61 25.65 -31.17
C THR A 99 13.20 27.04 -30.94
N THR A 100 13.96 27.53 -31.92
CA THR A 100 14.41 28.91 -31.98
C THR A 100 13.17 29.78 -32.14
N MET A 101 12.68 30.34 -31.04
CA MET A 101 11.82 31.51 -31.09
C MET A 101 12.60 32.64 -31.78
N SER A 102 11.96 33.29 -32.75
CA SER A 102 12.49 34.46 -33.43
C SER A 102 12.75 35.59 -32.42
N ALA A 103 13.74 36.44 -32.70
CA ALA A 103 14.05 37.62 -31.89
C ALA A 103 12.91 38.66 -31.83
N ALA A 104 11.83 38.47 -32.59
CA ALA A 104 10.63 39.31 -32.61
C ALA A 104 9.56 38.96 -31.56
N ASP A 105 9.67 37.81 -30.85
CA ASP A 105 8.63 37.29 -29.93
C ASP A 105 8.96 37.44 -28.44
N GLN A 106 9.82 38.40 -28.06
CA GLN A 106 10.14 38.63 -26.66
C GLN A 106 8.95 39.28 -25.94
N ILE A 107 8.29 38.50 -25.08
CA ILE A 107 7.28 39.01 -24.12
C ILE A 107 7.96 40.09 -23.27
N GLY A 108 7.57 41.35 -23.49
CA GLY A 108 8.18 42.50 -22.84
C GLY A 108 7.57 42.81 -21.48
N PRO A 109 8.25 43.62 -20.64
CA PRO A 109 7.63 44.27 -19.49
C PRO A 109 6.35 45.00 -19.91
N GLY A 110 5.26 44.81 -19.16
CA GLY A 110 3.94 45.36 -19.48
C GLY A 110 3.05 44.43 -20.33
N SER A 111 3.48 43.20 -20.60
CA SER A 111 2.61 42.17 -21.22
C SER A 111 1.86 41.35 -20.17
N VAL A 112 0.62 40.96 -20.48
CA VAL A 112 -0.20 40.08 -19.63
C VAL A 112 -0.10 38.65 -20.15
N VAL A 113 0.16 37.70 -19.25
CA VAL A 113 0.38 36.29 -19.56
C VAL A 113 -0.40 35.37 -18.65
N VAL A 114 -0.79 34.21 -19.17
CA VAL A 114 -1.29 33.08 -18.39
C VAL A 114 -0.17 32.06 -18.23
N PHE A 115 0.06 31.57 -17.02
CA PHE A 115 1.18 30.67 -16.74
C PHE A 115 0.83 29.56 -15.75
N ASP A 116 1.52 28.42 -15.90
CA ASP A 116 1.47 27.32 -14.95
C ASP A 116 2.24 27.62 -13.68
N SER A 117 1.63 27.37 -12.53
CA SER A 117 2.31 27.42 -11.25
C SER A 117 3.21 26.19 -11.05
N ASP A 118 4.33 26.35 -10.35
CA ASP A 118 5.18 25.22 -9.93
C ASP A 118 4.50 24.32 -8.88
N VAL A 119 3.39 24.76 -8.29
CA VAL A 119 2.58 23.97 -7.37
C VAL A 119 1.66 23.04 -8.16
N ARG A 120 1.90 21.74 -8.01
CA ARG A 120 1.14 20.68 -8.70
C ARG A 120 -0.35 20.79 -8.37
N GLY A 121 -1.20 20.87 -9.39
CA GLY A 121 -2.65 20.91 -9.26
C GLY A 121 -3.26 22.32 -9.06
N ARG A 122 -2.46 23.38 -8.99
CA ARG A 122 -3.00 24.75 -9.02
C ARG A 122 -3.40 25.12 -10.45
N PRO A 123 -4.56 25.77 -10.67
CA PRO A 123 -4.96 26.21 -12.01
C PRO A 123 -3.96 27.23 -12.58
N PRO A 124 -3.89 27.37 -13.92
CA PRO A 124 -3.09 28.42 -14.56
C PRO A 124 -3.52 29.81 -14.08
N ALA A 125 -2.55 30.66 -13.74
CA ALA A 125 -2.79 32.00 -13.20
C ALA A 125 -2.53 33.08 -14.25
N LEU A 126 -3.27 34.19 -14.16
CA LEU A 126 -3.03 35.41 -14.93
C LEU A 126 -2.00 36.30 -14.21
N GLY A 127 -1.14 36.98 -14.95
CA GLY A 127 -0.23 37.96 -14.36
C GLY A 127 0.44 38.90 -15.34
N LEU A 128 0.99 39.99 -14.80
CA LEU A 128 1.69 41.04 -15.54
C LEU A 128 3.20 40.77 -15.54
N VAL A 129 3.82 40.71 -16.71
CA VAL A 129 5.27 40.63 -16.84
C VAL A 129 5.86 41.98 -16.44
N THR A 130 6.65 42.02 -15.37
CA THR A 130 7.34 43.25 -14.94
C THR A 130 8.77 43.32 -15.46
N GLU A 131 9.42 42.18 -15.65
CA GLU A 131 10.82 42.10 -16.11
C GLU A 131 11.02 40.83 -16.95
N SER A 132 11.91 40.91 -17.94
CA SER A 132 12.38 39.76 -18.73
C SER A 132 13.88 39.59 -18.52
N SER A 133 14.31 38.37 -18.17
CA SER A 133 15.73 38.06 -17.95
C SER A 133 16.18 36.90 -18.82
N VAL A 134 17.30 37.08 -19.52
CA VAL A 134 17.94 36.05 -20.34
C VAL A 134 19.17 35.53 -19.57
N GLY A 135 19.00 34.42 -18.86
CA GLY A 135 20.11 33.72 -18.21
C GLY A 135 20.98 32.95 -19.21
N LYS A 136 22.10 32.39 -18.73
CA LYS A 136 23.11 31.71 -19.58
C LYS A 136 22.58 30.63 -20.54
N LYS A 137 21.36 30.07 -20.34
CA LYS A 137 20.68 29.12 -21.24
C LYS A 137 19.13 29.11 -21.19
N LYS A 138 18.47 29.99 -20.44
CA LYS A 138 16.99 29.96 -20.28
C LYS A 138 16.41 31.36 -20.14
N LEU A 139 15.32 31.60 -20.87
CA LEU A 139 14.50 32.82 -20.79
C LEU A 139 13.49 32.68 -19.63
N THR A 140 13.47 33.67 -18.75
CA THR A 140 12.58 33.74 -17.59
C THR A 140 11.94 35.11 -17.49
N TYR A 141 10.71 35.15 -16.99
CA TYR A 141 9.91 36.35 -16.79
C TYR A 141 9.61 36.53 -15.31
N THR A 142 9.73 37.75 -14.80
CA THR A 142 9.23 38.11 -13.49
C THR A 142 7.79 38.56 -13.67
N VAL A 143 6.85 37.80 -13.12
CA VAL A 143 5.41 38.02 -13.28
C VAL A 143 4.77 38.41 -11.96
N GLN A 144 3.94 39.44 -11.98
CA GLN A 144 3.08 39.84 -10.86
C GLN A 144 1.69 39.17 -11.05
N PRO A 145 1.33 38.15 -10.27
CA PRO A 145 0.05 37.46 -10.38
C PRO A 145 -1.11 38.34 -9.88
N VAL A 146 -2.32 38.10 -10.40
CA VAL A 146 -3.55 38.77 -9.92
C VAL A 146 -4.04 38.16 -8.61
N GLU A 147 -3.92 36.83 -8.48
CA GLU A 147 -4.32 36.07 -7.30
C GLU A 147 -3.32 36.18 -6.14
N ALA A 148 -3.28 37.34 -5.50
CA ALA A 148 -2.91 37.45 -4.10
C ALA A 148 -4.16 37.74 -3.28
N ALA A 149 -4.95 36.71 -2.99
CA ALA A 149 -5.87 36.75 -1.87
C ALA A 149 -5.06 37.21 -0.64
N SER A 150 -5.37 38.41 -0.14
CA SER A 150 -4.64 39.18 0.88
C SER A 150 -3.32 39.86 0.44
N GLY A 151 -3.44 40.98 -0.29
CA GLY A 151 -2.59 42.17 -0.10
C GLY A 151 -1.08 42.08 -0.36
N SER A 152 -0.54 40.97 -0.88
CA SER A 152 0.89 40.81 -1.15
C SER A 152 1.17 40.72 -2.64
N SER A 153 1.82 41.75 -3.21
CA SER A 153 2.29 41.76 -4.61
C SER A 153 3.54 40.87 -4.77
N THR A 154 3.44 39.59 -4.44
CA THR A 154 4.55 38.64 -4.62
C THR A 154 4.79 38.39 -6.10
N LYS A 155 5.90 38.94 -6.60
CA LYS A 155 6.41 38.63 -7.94
C LYS A 155 6.95 37.19 -7.96
N THR A 156 6.63 36.44 -9.01
CA THR A 156 7.10 35.06 -9.21
C THR A 156 7.93 34.98 -10.50
N THR A 157 9.01 34.22 -10.46
CA THR A 157 9.83 33.94 -11.66
C THR A 157 9.24 32.77 -12.42
N VAL A 158 8.87 32.98 -13.68
CA VAL A 158 8.23 32.01 -14.56
C VAL A 158 9.17 31.71 -15.72
N ALA A 159 9.46 30.44 -15.99
CA ALA A 159 10.23 30.09 -17.20
C ALA A 159 9.38 30.26 -18.46
N ALA A 160 9.97 30.61 -19.60
CA ALA A 160 9.22 30.82 -20.84
C ALA A 160 8.31 29.64 -21.23
N ARG A 161 8.74 28.41 -20.97
CA ARG A 161 7.96 27.18 -21.20
C ARG A 161 6.69 27.03 -20.34
N GLN A 162 6.58 27.81 -19.26
CA GLN A 162 5.43 27.79 -18.35
C GLN A 162 4.37 28.81 -18.75
N VAL A 163 4.69 29.71 -19.68
CA VAL A 163 3.72 30.63 -20.26
C VAL A 163 2.83 29.83 -21.20
N ARG A 164 1.54 29.75 -20.88
CA ARG A 164 0.53 29.07 -21.68
C ARG A 164 -0.08 29.97 -22.74
N TYR A 165 -0.23 31.26 -22.46
CA TYR A 165 -0.88 32.22 -23.35
C TYR A 165 -0.39 33.63 -23.07
N VAL A 166 -0.32 34.45 -24.12
CA VAL A 166 0.00 35.87 -24.04
C VAL A 166 -1.22 36.63 -24.51
N VAL A 167 -1.76 37.48 -23.64
CA VAL A 167 -2.96 38.25 -23.95
C VAL A 167 -2.61 39.32 -25.01
N PRO A 168 -3.41 39.48 -26.07
CA PRO A 168 -3.21 40.50 -27.10
C PRO A 168 -3.14 41.91 -26.50
N GLY A 169 -2.46 42.86 -27.15
CA GLY A 169 -2.33 44.25 -26.67
C GLY A 169 -0.91 44.69 -26.30
N GLY A 170 0.08 43.81 -26.44
CA GLY A 170 1.50 44.16 -26.37
C GLY A 170 2.02 44.42 -24.95
N SER A 171 2.90 45.41 -24.80
CA SER A 171 3.62 45.76 -23.57
C SER A 171 3.05 46.99 -22.84
N GLY A 172 1.78 47.33 -23.07
CA GLY A 172 1.15 48.55 -22.54
C GLY A 172 0.41 48.41 -21.20
N TYR A 173 0.26 47.20 -20.66
CA TYR A 173 -0.57 46.93 -19.49
C TYR A 173 0.05 47.39 -18.18
N GLN A 174 -0.81 47.83 -17.27
CA GLN A 174 -0.49 48.21 -15.90
C GLN A 174 -1.22 47.28 -14.90
N ALA A 175 -0.73 47.20 -13.67
CA ALA A 175 -1.31 46.32 -12.65
C ALA A 175 -2.82 46.56 -12.41
N LYS A 176 -3.28 47.80 -12.57
CA LYS A 176 -4.70 48.18 -12.44
C LYS A 176 -5.60 47.57 -13.53
N ASP A 177 -5.04 47.24 -14.69
CA ASP A 177 -5.79 46.76 -15.85
C ASP A 177 -6.16 45.27 -15.67
N LEU A 178 -5.50 44.56 -14.75
CA LEU A 178 -5.70 43.13 -14.54
C LEU A 178 -7.03 42.80 -13.86
N ALA A 179 -7.57 43.70 -13.03
CA ALA A 179 -8.88 43.52 -12.40
C ALA A 179 -10.01 43.37 -13.44
N ALA A 180 -9.89 44.04 -14.60
CA ALA A 180 -10.87 43.96 -15.67
C ALA A 180 -10.91 42.58 -16.37
N PHE A 181 -9.92 41.71 -16.16
CA PHE A 181 -9.92 40.33 -16.66
C PHE A 181 -10.55 39.34 -15.68
N GLU A 182 -10.65 39.71 -14.39
CA GLU A 182 -11.34 38.91 -13.36
C GLU A 182 -12.84 39.20 -13.28
N ASP A 183 -13.24 40.46 -13.48
CA ASP A 183 -14.63 40.96 -13.38
C ASP A 183 -15.55 40.58 -14.56
N SER A 184 -15.12 39.64 -15.40
CA SER A 184 -15.91 39.26 -16.58
C SER A 184 -17.13 38.43 -16.20
N PRO A 185 -18.30 38.67 -16.84
CA PRO A 185 -19.55 37.97 -16.53
C PRO A 185 -19.40 36.45 -16.57
N GLU A 186 -20.25 35.80 -15.78
CA GLU A 186 -20.36 34.35 -15.67
C GLU A 186 -20.46 33.72 -17.06
N ILE A 187 -19.59 32.75 -17.32
CA ILE A 187 -19.34 32.19 -18.64
C ILE A 187 -20.53 31.30 -19.01
N ASP A 188 -21.18 31.59 -20.13
CA ASP A 188 -22.07 30.61 -20.76
C ASP A 188 -21.20 29.56 -21.46
N GLU A 189 -20.96 28.44 -20.75
CA GLU A 189 -20.18 27.31 -21.26
C GLU A 189 -20.83 26.69 -22.51
N GLY A 190 -22.12 26.95 -22.79
CA GLY A 190 -22.79 26.50 -24.01
C GLY A 190 -22.24 27.13 -25.31
N LEU A 191 -21.65 28.32 -25.23
CA LEU A 191 -21.10 29.02 -26.39
C LEU A 191 -19.97 28.25 -27.08
N ILE A 192 -19.22 27.44 -26.33
CA ILE A 192 -18.09 26.68 -26.87
C ILE A 192 -18.56 25.50 -27.74
N GLU A 193 -19.74 24.95 -27.48
CA GLU A 193 -20.38 23.92 -28.28
C GLU A 193 -20.91 24.50 -29.60
N GLU A 194 -21.56 25.66 -29.54
CA GLU A 194 -22.03 26.38 -30.74
C GLU A 194 -20.86 26.76 -31.65
N ALA A 195 -19.77 27.30 -31.07
CA ALA A 195 -18.53 27.60 -31.78
C ALA A 195 -17.92 26.35 -32.45
N TRP A 196 -17.93 25.23 -31.76
CA TRP A 196 -17.45 23.95 -32.28
C TRP A 196 -18.29 23.45 -33.46
N ASP A 197 -19.62 23.49 -33.36
CA ASP A 197 -20.53 23.11 -34.43
C ASP A 197 -20.34 24.01 -35.67
N MET A 198 -20.22 25.34 -35.49
CA MET A 198 -19.95 26.28 -36.58
C MET A 198 -18.65 25.97 -37.32
N MET A 199 -17.55 25.73 -36.58
CA MET A 199 -16.25 25.40 -37.19
C MET A 199 -16.27 24.04 -37.92
N LEU A 200 -17.05 23.07 -37.44
CA LEU A 200 -17.25 21.79 -38.12
C LEU A 200 -18.05 21.93 -39.42
N GLU A 201 -19.09 22.76 -39.43
CA GLU A 201 -19.89 23.04 -40.62
C GLU A 201 -19.07 23.76 -41.70
N GLU A 202 -18.27 24.77 -41.33
CA GLU A 202 -17.37 25.44 -42.26
C GLU A 202 -16.30 24.49 -42.83
N SER A 203 -15.77 23.60 -41.99
CA SER A 203 -14.81 22.56 -42.40
C SER A 203 -15.40 21.53 -43.37
N THR A 204 -16.70 21.26 -43.31
CA THR A 204 -17.38 20.25 -44.15
C THR A 204 -18.02 20.85 -45.40
N ALA A 205 -18.38 22.13 -45.37
CA ALA A 205 -19.01 22.86 -46.47
C ALA A 205 -18.03 23.26 -47.60
N GLY A 206 -16.71 23.25 -47.36
CA GLY A 206 -15.73 23.60 -48.40
C GLY A 206 -14.71 22.49 -48.67
N SER A 207 -14.85 21.81 -49.80
CA SER A 207 -13.76 21.03 -50.41
C SER A 207 -12.68 21.90 -51.08
N ASP A 208 -12.87 23.22 -51.06
CA ASP A 208 -11.96 24.21 -51.65
C ASP A 208 -11.13 24.90 -50.55
N GLY A 209 -9.90 25.29 -50.87
CA GLY A 209 -8.91 25.83 -49.92
C GLY A 209 -9.33 27.07 -49.10
N ALA A 210 -10.50 27.66 -49.36
CA ALA A 210 -11.09 28.74 -48.57
C ALA A 210 -11.59 28.27 -47.19
N ALA A 211 -12.15 27.05 -47.08
CA ALA A 211 -12.62 26.53 -45.78
C ALA A 211 -11.47 26.18 -44.83
N ALA A 212 -10.37 25.65 -45.36
CA ALA A 212 -9.15 25.45 -44.58
C ALA A 212 -8.53 26.77 -44.09
N ALA A 213 -8.67 27.85 -44.87
CA ALA A 213 -8.21 29.19 -44.49
C ALA A 213 -9.11 29.85 -43.42
N ALA A 214 -10.42 29.65 -43.48
CA ALA A 214 -11.36 30.12 -42.46
C ALA A 214 -11.19 29.36 -41.13
N ALA A 215 -11.03 28.03 -41.19
CA ALA A 215 -10.73 27.21 -40.00
C ALA A 215 -9.38 27.58 -39.37
N ALA A 216 -8.38 27.96 -40.17
CA ALA A 216 -7.09 28.45 -39.70
C ALA A 216 -7.13 29.90 -39.17
N ALA A 217 -8.17 30.68 -39.49
CA ALA A 217 -8.36 32.02 -38.92
C ALA A 217 -8.92 31.95 -37.49
N ASN A 218 -9.57 30.84 -37.12
CA ASN A 218 -10.26 30.64 -35.85
C ASN A 218 -9.60 29.58 -34.96
N ASP A 219 -8.33 29.21 -35.24
CA ASP A 219 -7.61 28.18 -34.49
C ASP A 219 -6.83 28.72 -33.28
N ASP A 220 -6.84 30.03 -33.02
CA ASP A 220 -6.23 30.64 -31.86
C ASP A 220 -7.29 31.31 -30.94
N PRO A 221 -6.94 31.68 -29.69
CA PRO A 221 -7.90 32.31 -28.80
C PRO A 221 -8.45 33.66 -29.29
N ARG A 222 -7.79 34.33 -30.24
CA ARG A 222 -8.30 35.58 -30.81
C ARG A 222 -9.41 35.28 -31.81
N GLY A 223 -9.18 34.42 -32.79
CA GLY A 223 -10.20 34.00 -33.74
C GLY A 223 -11.37 33.29 -33.05
N MET A 224 -11.09 32.50 -32.00
CA MET A 224 -12.15 31.95 -31.15
C MET A 224 -12.98 33.04 -30.45
N ALA A 225 -12.39 34.16 -30.04
CA ALA A 225 -13.14 35.28 -29.50
C ALA A 225 -14.00 35.98 -30.58
N GLU A 226 -13.52 36.08 -31.82
CA GLU A 226 -14.31 36.62 -32.93
C GLU A 226 -15.57 35.77 -33.18
N LEU A 227 -15.40 34.45 -33.16
CA LEU A 227 -16.47 33.48 -33.33
C LEU A 227 -17.47 33.50 -32.15
N LEU A 228 -16.97 33.43 -30.91
CA LEU A 228 -17.81 33.37 -29.69
C LEU A 228 -18.58 34.68 -29.43
N PHE A 229 -17.99 35.83 -29.75
CA PHE A 229 -18.59 37.13 -29.43
C PHE A 229 -19.15 37.87 -30.67
N GLY A 230 -18.97 37.33 -31.88
CA GLY A 230 -19.46 37.92 -33.13
C GLY A 230 -18.84 39.28 -33.45
N VAL A 231 -17.60 39.53 -33.03
CA VAL A 231 -16.90 40.81 -33.20
C VAL A 231 -15.71 40.64 -34.15
N GLY A 232 -15.50 41.59 -35.06
CA GLY A 232 -14.37 41.53 -36.00
C GLY A 232 -13.02 42.02 -35.45
N ASP A 233 -13.01 42.59 -34.24
CA ASP A 233 -11.78 42.94 -33.52
C ASP A 233 -12.01 42.74 -32.02
N PRO A 234 -11.69 41.55 -31.47
CA PRO A 234 -12.03 41.20 -30.10
C PRO A 234 -11.11 41.92 -29.13
N SER A 235 -11.67 42.40 -28.02
CA SER A 235 -10.88 43.01 -26.97
C SER A 235 -9.90 42.00 -26.36
N PRO A 236 -8.79 42.45 -25.75
CA PRO A 236 -7.88 41.58 -25.02
C PRO A 236 -8.57 40.72 -23.95
N GLN A 237 -9.58 41.28 -23.28
CA GLN A 237 -10.40 40.56 -22.32
C GLN A 237 -11.16 39.43 -23.01
N GLN A 238 -11.85 39.72 -24.12
CA GLN A 238 -12.56 38.70 -24.92
C GLN A 238 -11.62 37.57 -25.38
N CYS A 239 -10.41 37.91 -25.82
CA CYS A 239 -9.39 36.90 -26.18
C CYS A 239 -8.97 36.02 -25.00
N TYR A 240 -8.78 36.62 -23.81
CA TYR A 240 -8.51 35.89 -22.58
C TYR A 240 -9.70 35.00 -22.17
N HIS A 241 -10.94 35.46 -22.36
CA HIS A 241 -12.14 34.67 -22.08
C HIS A 241 -12.26 33.45 -23.00
N ALA A 242 -12.04 33.65 -24.30
CA ALA A 242 -12.00 32.55 -25.26
C ALA A 242 -10.91 31.52 -24.90
N PHE A 243 -9.72 31.98 -24.49
CA PHE A 243 -8.67 31.09 -23.98
C PHE A 243 -9.12 30.27 -22.76
N ARG A 244 -9.80 30.91 -21.79
CA ARG A 244 -10.32 30.21 -20.60
C ARG A 244 -11.38 29.17 -20.94
N LEU A 245 -12.25 29.47 -21.91
CA LEU A 245 -13.26 28.53 -22.41
C LEU A 245 -12.58 27.31 -23.06
N LEU A 246 -11.61 27.54 -23.94
CA LEU A 246 -10.87 26.51 -24.66
C LEU A 246 -10.08 25.57 -23.74
N GLU A 247 -9.43 26.10 -22.71
CA GLU A 247 -8.69 25.31 -21.71
C GLU A 247 -9.60 24.80 -20.56
N GLY A 248 -10.86 25.21 -20.56
CA GLY A 248 -11.88 24.79 -19.62
C GLY A 248 -12.32 23.34 -19.85
N ARG A 249 -13.12 22.85 -18.90
CA ARG A 249 -13.62 21.47 -18.92
C ARG A 249 -14.33 21.15 -20.25
N ASP A 250 -15.22 22.02 -20.67
CA ASP A 250 -16.00 21.85 -21.89
C ASP A 250 -15.18 22.18 -23.15
N GLY A 251 -14.32 23.21 -23.13
CA GLY A 251 -13.46 23.50 -24.28
C GLY A 251 -12.52 22.34 -24.63
N THR A 252 -11.94 21.66 -23.64
CA THR A 252 -11.09 20.48 -23.90
C THR A 252 -11.85 19.27 -24.42
N LEU A 253 -13.18 19.27 -24.32
CA LEU A 253 -14.05 18.24 -24.86
C LEU A 253 -14.20 18.37 -26.37
N TYR A 254 -14.34 19.61 -26.87
CA TYR A 254 -14.56 19.96 -28.28
C TYR A 254 -13.28 20.30 -29.03
N PHE A 255 -12.28 20.87 -28.36
CA PHE A 255 -11.04 21.34 -28.96
C PHE A 255 -9.83 20.62 -28.38
N LYS A 256 -8.82 20.43 -29.23
CA LYS A 256 -7.53 19.85 -28.85
C LYS A 256 -6.42 20.84 -29.10
N ARG A 257 -5.73 21.24 -28.05
CA ARG A 257 -4.58 22.14 -28.17
C ARG A 257 -3.39 21.48 -28.88
N ARG A 258 -2.80 22.21 -29.84
CA ARG A 258 -1.59 21.88 -30.59
C ARG A 258 -0.34 22.42 -29.89
N ARG A 259 0.84 21.98 -30.35
CA ARG A 259 2.14 22.33 -29.72
C ARG A 259 2.56 23.78 -29.92
N ASP A 260 2.09 24.39 -30.99
CA ASP A 260 2.27 25.81 -31.34
C ASP A 260 1.33 26.74 -30.55
N GLY A 261 0.34 26.20 -29.83
CA GLY A 261 -0.61 26.96 -29.02
C GLY A 261 -1.97 27.20 -29.68
N THR A 262 -2.15 26.75 -30.93
CA THR A 262 -3.45 26.76 -31.62
C THR A 262 -4.31 25.56 -31.17
N TYR A 263 -5.56 25.53 -31.60
CA TYR A 263 -6.59 24.59 -31.21
C TYR A 263 -7.19 23.93 -32.45
N GLU A 264 -7.27 22.62 -32.39
CA GLU A 264 -7.88 21.80 -33.42
C GLU A 264 -9.27 21.38 -32.99
N CYS A 265 -10.26 21.61 -33.86
CA CYS A 265 -11.61 21.13 -33.68
C CYS A 265 -11.63 19.58 -33.71
N ARG A 266 -12.26 18.94 -32.72
CA ARG A 266 -12.43 17.48 -32.70
C ARG A 266 -13.61 17.07 -33.57
N SER A 267 -13.55 15.88 -34.16
CA SER A 267 -14.70 15.32 -34.89
C SER A 267 -15.86 14.99 -33.94
N ARG A 268 -17.08 14.88 -34.49
CA ARG A 268 -18.27 14.47 -33.71
C ARG A 268 -18.04 13.13 -32.98
N GLU A 269 -17.40 12.16 -33.63
CA GLU A 269 -17.07 10.87 -33.00
C GLU A 269 -16.07 11.02 -31.85
N ALA A 270 -15.05 11.86 -32.00
CA ALA A 270 -14.06 12.10 -30.96
C ALA A 270 -14.66 12.81 -29.74
N VAL A 271 -15.62 13.73 -29.96
CA VAL A 271 -16.37 14.39 -28.88
C VAL A 271 -17.28 13.41 -28.15
N GLU A 272 -18.00 12.54 -28.86
CA GLU A 272 -18.82 11.50 -28.21
C GLU A 272 -17.99 10.58 -27.31
N VAL A 273 -16.81 10.15 -27.77
CA VAL A 273 -15.89 9.34 -26.97
C VAL A 273 -15.41 10.12 -25.74
N ALA A 274 -15.04 11.38 -25.89
CA ALA A 274 -14.60 12.24 -24.79
C ALA A 274 -15.71 12.48 -23.75
N ARG A 275 -16.96 12.72 -24.19
CA ARG A 275 -18.13 12.85 -23.28
C ARG A 275 -18.35 11.58 -22.47
N ARG A 276 -18.28 10.41 -23.12
CA ARG A 276 -18.43 9.11 -22.42
C ARG A 276 -17.33 8.91 -21.38
N GLN A 277 -16.08 9.23 -21.72
CA GLN A 277 -14.95 9.14 -20.80
C GLN A 277 -15.13 10.06 -19.59
N LEU A 278 -15.46 11.34 -19.82
CA LEU A 278 -15.68 12.31 -18.75
C LEU A 278 -16.86 11.92 -17.84
N SER A 279 -17.96 11.45 -18.43
CA SER A 279 -19.12 10.95 -17.69
C SER A 279 -18.77 9.73 -16.82
N GLN A 280 -17.93 8.83 -17.32
CA GLN A 280 -17.43 7.70 -16.54
C GLN A 280 -16.55 8.15 -15.38
N GLU A 281 -15.62 9.09 -15.61
CA GLU A 281 -14.75 9.65 -14.57
C GLU A 281 -15.56 10.37 -13.48
N ASP A 282 -16.57 11.14 -13.87
CA ASP A 282 -17.52 11.78 -12.95
C ASP A 282 -18.30 10.75 -12.14
N ALA A 283 -18.79 9.70 -12.78
CA ALA A 283 -19.53 8.65 -12.10
C ALA A 283 -18.65 7.92 -11.07
N VAL A 284 -17.39 7.63 -11.40
CA VAL A 284 -16.41 7.06 -10.45
C VAL A 284 -16.16 8.02 -9.29
N LYS A 285 -15.95 9.32 -9.57
CA LYS A 285 -15.74 10.33 -8.54
C LYS A 285 -16.96 10.50 -7.63
N ALA A 286 -18.17 10.48 -8.19
CA ALA A 286 -19.43 10.55 -7.45
C ALA A 286 -19.60 9.34 -6.54
N LYS A 287 -19.39 8.11 -7.06
CA LYS A 287 -19.42 6.89 -6.24
C LYS A 287 -18.45 6.93 -5.06
N LYS A 288 -17.21 7.41 -5.28
CA LYS A 288 -16.24 7.60 -4.19
C LYS A 288 -16.72 8.63 -3.17
N ALA A 289 -17.30 9.73 -3.61
CA ALA A 289 -17.85 10.75 -2.72
C ALA A 289 -19.02 10.21 -1.88
N ASP A 290 -19.93 9.45 -2.50
CA ASP A 290 -21.06 8.80 -1.82
C ASP A 290 -20.58 7.79 -0.77
N PHE A 291 -19.56 6.99 -1.11
CA PHE A 291 -18.93 6.05 -0.18
C PHE A 291 -18.36 6.78 1.05
N VAL A 292 -17.57 7.82 0.83
CA VAL A 292 -16.98 8.64 1.90
C VAL A 292 -18.06 9.29 2.76
N ALA A 293 -19.11 9.82 2.14
CA ALA A 293 -20.25 10.43 2.83
C ALA A 293 -20.99 9.39 3.69
N SER A 294 -21.19 8.16 3.19
CA SER A 294 -21.80 7.06 3.94
C SER A 294 -20.98 6.68 5.17
N LEU A 295 -19.65 6.59 5.04
CA LEU A 295 -18.77 6.34 6.18
C LEU A 295 -18.84 7.47 7.22
N GLN A 296 -18.79 8.73 6.77
CA GLN A 296 -18.90 9.90 7.65
C GLN A 296 -20.25 9.99 8.37
N ALA A 297 -21.35 9.72 7.67
CA ALA A 297 -22.70 9.69 8.26
C ALA A 297 -22.76 8.67 9.41
N GLY A 298 -22.29 7.45 9.18
CA GLY A 298 -22.25 6.41 10.23
C GLY A 298 -21.39 6.80 11.43
N LEU A 299 -20.27 7.51 11.22
CA LEU A 299 -19.41 8.01 12.31
C LEU A 299 -20.09 9.13 13.11
N ASN A 300 -20.79 10.04 12.43
CA ASN A 300 -21.46 11.17 13.06
C ASN A 300 -22.65 10.71 13.93
N GLU A 301 -23.40 9.70 13.50
CA GLU A 301 -24.54 9.15 14.24
C GLU A 301 -24.19 8.62 15.63
N GLY A 302 -22.97 8.13 15.84
CA GLY A 302 -22.49 7.61 17.12
C GLY A 302 -21.43 8.47 17.81
N GLY A 303 -21.30 9.75 17.42
CA GLY A 303 -20.41 10.69 18.11
C GLY A 303 -18.93 10.41 17.91
N GLY A 304 -18.55 9.96 16.71
CA GLY A 304 -17.17 9.64 16.34
C GLY A 304 -16.87 8.14 16.25
N TYR A 305 -17.83 7.29 16.60
CA TYR A 305 -17.79 5.83 16.41
C TYR A 305 -19.11 5.40 15.75
N ARG A 306 -19.08 4.38 14.91
CA ARG A 306 -20.33 3.77 14.44
C ARG A 306 -21.02 3.04 15.59
N LYS A 307 -22.35 3.19 15.71
CA LYS A 307 -23.17 2.41 16.65
C LYS A 307 -23.21 0.93 16.28
N THR A 308 -23.32 0.66 14.97
CA THR A 308 -23.31 -0.69 14.40
C THR A 308 -22.02 -0.87 13.61
N PRO A 309 -21.25 -1.95 13.86
CA PRO A 309 -20.05 -2.26 13.08
C PRO A 309 -20.33 -2.28 11.58
N LEU A 310 -19.36 -1.82 10.81
CA LEU A 310 -19.42 -1.85 9.35
C LEU A 310 -19.43 -3.31 8.86
N VAL A 311 -20.34 -3.63 7.94
CA VAL A 311 -20.36 -4.92 7.25
C VAL A 311 -19.70 -4.74 5.88
N VAL A 312 -18.48 -5.25 5.71
CA VAL A 312 -17.67 -5.05 4.50
C VAL A 312 -18.36 -5.60 3.24
N GLY A 313 -19.12 -6.68 3.36
CA GLY A 313 -19.84 -7.30 2.24
C GLY A 313 -20.97 -6.46 1.63
N ASP A 314 -21.39 -5.37 2.28
CA ASP A 314 -22.43 -4.47 1.78
C ASP A 314 -21.90 -3.48 0.71
N PHE A 315 -20.58 -3.44 0.51
CA PHE A 315 -19.89 -2.51 -0.38
C PHE A 315 -19.48 -3.18 -1.69
N ASP A 316 -19.20 -2.39 -2.74
CA ASP A 316 -18.66 -2.91 -3.99
C ASP A 316 -17.18 -3.34 -3.88
N GLU A 317 -16.66 -4.02 -4.90
CA GLU A 317 -15.31 -4.58 -4.88
C GLU A 317 -14.22 -3.52 -4.64
N GLU A 318 -14.31 -2.35 -5.28
CA GLU A 318 -13.34 -1.26 -5.11
C GLU A 318 -13.38 -0.69 -3.68
N GLN A 319 -14.57 -0.53 -3.11
CA GLN A 319 -14.76 -0.08 -1.74
C GLN A 319 -14.24 -1.11 -0.73
N GLN A 320 -14.47 -2.40 -0.97
CA GLN A 320 -13.93 -3.48 -0.14
C GLN A 320 -12.40 -3.49 -0.17
N GLU A 321 -11.78 -3.27 -1.33
CA GLU A 321 -10.32 -3.13 -1.45
C GLU A 321 -9.79 -1.92 -0.67
N MET A 322 -10.48 -0.78 -0.70
CA MET A 322 -10.11 0.39 0.12
C MET A 322 -10.17 0.09 1.63
N LEU A 323 -11.20 -0.62 2.09
CA LEU A 323 -11.35 -1.02 3.49
C LEU A 323 -10.27 -2.05 3.89
N SER A 324 -9.99 -3.03 3.03
CA SER A 324 -8.89 -3.99 3.23
C SER A 324 -7.54 -3.28 3.32
N GLY A 325 -7.28 -2.35 2.40
CA GLY A 325 -6.09 -1.50 2.41
C GLY A 325 -5.94 -0.68 3.69
N LEU A 326 -7.06 -0.21 4.25
CA LEU A 326 -7.08 0.48 5.54
C LEU A 326 -6.69 -0.45 6.70
N GLU A 327 -7.19 -1.69 6.72
CA GLU A 327 -6.82 -2.69 7.74
C GLU A 327 -5.34 -3.10 7.67
N ILE A 328 -4.82 -3.29 6.46
CA ILE A 328 -3.39 -3.57 6.23
C ILE A 328 -2.55 -2.42 6.75
N LEU A 329 -2.91 -1.18 6.40
CA LEU A 329 -2.22 0.02 6.88
C LEU A 329 -2.31 0.16 8.41
N ALA A 330 -3.43 -0.21 9.03
CA ALA A 330 -3.61 -0.18 10.47
C ALA A 330 -2.68 -1.16 11.22
N ALA A 331 -2.53 -2.39 10.70
CA ALA A 331 -1.65 -3.40 11.28
C ALA A 331 -0.18 -2.95 11.34
N GLN A 332 0.25 -2.09 10.42
CA GLN A 332 1.61 -1.52 10.41
C GLN A 332 1.90 -0.55 11.55
N SER A 333 0.90 -0.13 12.32
CA SER A 333 1.12 0.78 13.46
C SER A 333 2.01 0.19 14.56
N VAL A 334 2.16 -1.14 14.58
CA VAL A 334 3.02 -1.86 15.53
C VAL A 334 4.27 -2.46 14.90
N ALA A 335 4.44 -2.33 13.58
CA ALA A 335 5.57 -2.88 12.85
C ALA A 335 6.89 -2.29 13.38
N ARG A 336 7.72 -3.14 14.01
CA ARG A 336 9.00 -2.73 14.62
C ARG A 336 10.16 -2.67 13.63
N THR A 337 9.97 -3.21 12.43
CA THR A 337 11.01 -3.28 11.41
C THR A 337 10.75 -2.25 10.32
N ASN A 338 11.77 -1.45 10.01
CA ASN A 338 11.96 -0.78 8.72
C ASN A 338 12.16 -1.82 7.59
N PHE A 339 11.39 -2.92 7.57
CA PHE A 339 11.25 -3.68 6.36
C PHE A 339 10.55 -2.72 5.42
N ALA A 340 11.29 -2.25 4.41
CA ALA A 340 10.73 -1.43 3.35
C ALA A 340 9.72 -2.31 2.60
N SER A 341 8.53 -2.50 3.19
CA SER A 341 7.36 -2.96 2.48
C SER A 341 7.19 -1.94 1.38
N ARG A 342 7.42 -2.37 0.14
CA ARG A 342 6.95 -1.58 -0.99
C ARG A 342 5.47 -1.38 -0.72
N THR A 343 5.03 -0.13 -0.69
CA THR A 343 3.61 0.19 -0.53
C THR A 343 2.84 -0.67 -1.51
N THR A 344 2.07 -1.63 -1.00
CA THR A 344 1.25 -2.47 -1.87
C THR A 344 0.19 -1.59 -2.52
N ALA A 345 -0.39 -2.05 -3.64
CA ALA A 345 -1.49 -1.32 -4.26
C ALA A 345 -2.65 -1.10 -3.26
N GLU A 346 -2.91 -2.11 -2.42
CA GLU A 346 -3.92 -2.06 -1.35
C GLU A 346 -3.59 -1.01 -0.28
N GLU A 347 -2.32 -0.90 0.17
CA GLU A 347 -1.92 0.15 1.11
C GLU A 347 -2.14 1.56 0.55
N ALA A 348 -1.93 1.74 -0.76
CA ALA A 348 -2.18 3.02 -1.41
C ALA A 348 -3.67 3.40 -1.37
N LEU A 349 -4.56 2.43 -1.55
CA LEU A 349 -6.01 2.61 -1.42
C LEU A 349 -6.42 2.99 0.00
N GLY A 350 -5.84 2.34 1.02
CA GLY A 350 -6.08 2.71 2.42
C GLY A 350 -5.64 4.15 2.75
N ARG A 351 -4.52 4.59 2.18
CA ARG A 351 -4.03 5.98 2.30
C ARG A 351 -4.91 6.97 1.53
N GLU A 352 -5.41 6.58 0.36
CA GLU A 352 -6.38 7.36 -0.41
C GLU A 352 -7.65 7.58 0.41
N LEU A 353 -8.22 6.51 0.98
CA LEU A 353 -9.42 6.59 1.81
C LEU A 353 -9.25 7.54 3.01
N LEU A 354 -8.12 7.48 3.71
CA LEU A 354 -7.81 8.43 4.80
C LEU A 354 -7.76 9.87 4.29
N THR A 355 -7.15 10.10 3.13
CA THR A 355 -7.04 11.43 2.52
C THR A 355 -8.41 11.96 2.13
N LEU A 356 -9.27 11.13 1.53
CA LEU A 356 -10.65 11.47 1.19
C LEU A 356 -11.49 11.83 2.43
N LEU A 357 -11.22 11.18 3.56
CA LEU A 357 -11.85 11.48 4.85
C LEU A 357 -11.20 12.67 5.58
N GLY A 358 -10.25 13.37 4.97
CA GLY A 358 -9.57 14.53 5.56
C GLY A 358 -8.60 14.19 6.69
N ARG A 359 -8.09 12.96 6.73
CA ARG A 359 -7.17 12.45 7.75
C ARG A 359 -5.77 12.29 7.19
N SER A 360 -4.75 12.49 8.03
CA SER A 360 -3.37 12.22 7.63
C SER A 360 -3.18 10.73 7.32
N PRO A 361 -2.61 10.34 6.16
CA PRO A 361 -2.54 8.96 5.69
C PRO A 361 -1.41 8.17 6.38
N ASN A 362 -1.57 7.87 7.66
CA ASN A 362 -0.58 7.15 8.47
C ASN A 362 -1.20 5.93 9.20
N PRO A 363 -0.39 4.94 9.60
CA PRO A 363 -0.87 3.72 10.26
C PRO A 363 -1.71 3.95 11.53
N SER A 364 -1.35 4.93 12.36
CA SER A 364 -2.08 5.22 13.59
C SER A 364 -3.50 5.74 13.31
N ASN A 365 -3.64 6.64 12.34
CA ASN A 365 -4.94 7.13 11.90
C ASN A 365 -5.77 6.05 11.20
N ALA A 366 -5.11 5.13 10.46
CA ALA A 366 -5.77 3.97 9.88
C ALA A 366 -6.38 3.09 10.98
N PHE A 367 -5.60 2.73 11.99
CA PHE A 367 -6.08 1.94 13.13
C PHE A 367 -7.23 2.63 13.86
N HIS A 368 -7.09 3.92 14.18
CA HIS A 368 -8.17 4.67 14.82
C HIS A 368 -9.45 4.66 13.97
N LEU A 369 -9.34 4.84 12.65
CA LEU A 369 -10.49 4.78 11.77
C LEU A 369 -11.11 3.36 11.73
N CYS A 370 -10.30 2.30 11.66
CA CYS A 370 -10.81 0.92 11.73
C CYS A 370 -11.60 0.67 13.02
N VAL A 371 -11.12 1.15 14.17
CA VAL A 371 -11.84 1.04 15.45
C VAL A 371 -13.13 1.85 15.42
N GLN A 372 -13.08 3.07 14.88
CA GLN A 372 -14.27 3.93 14.75
C GLN A 372 -15.34 3.35 13.83
N LEU A 373 -14.94 2.65 12.77
CA LEU A 373 -15.84 1.95 11.85
C LEU A 373 -16.32 0.59 12.40
N GLY A 374 -15.75 0.11 13.50
CA GLY A 374 -16.05 -1.20 14.07
C GLY A 374 -15.44 -2.38 13.30
N LEU A 375 -14.46 -2.13 12.42
CA LEU A 375 -13.70 -3.16 11.71
C LEU A 375 -12.68 -3.85 12.62
N MET A 376 -12.18 -3.11 13.63
CA MET A 376 -11.24 -3.60 14.62
C MET A 376 -11.70 -3.27 16.02
N LYS A 377 -11.31 -4.09 17.00
CA LYS A 377 -11.55 -3.79 18.42
C LYS A 377 -10.54 -2.75 18.91
N HIS A 378 -10.90 -2.02 19.96
CA HIS A 378 -10.01 -1.05 20.59
C HIS A 378 -8.69 -1.69 21.08
N HIS A 379 -8.76 -2.94 21.55
CA HIS A 379 -7.61 -3.74 21.99
C HIS A 379 -7.27 -4.86 21.00
N GLU A 380 -7.47 -4.61 19.70
CA GLU A 380 -7.07 -5.56 18.66
C GLU A 380 -5.56 -5.87 18.76
N ASN A 381 -5.19 -7.16 18.70
CA ASN A 381 -3.79 -7.54 18.69
C ASN A 381 -3.20 -7.33 17.28
N LEU A 382 -2.63 -6.15 17.06
CA LEU A 382 -2.09 -5.76 15.76
C LEU A 382 -0.85 -6.56 15.36
N TYR A 383 -0.09 -7.12 16.31
CA TYR A 383 1.06 -7.98 16.01
C TYR A 383 0.63 -9.29 15.35
N MET A 384 -0.51 -9.85 15.79
CA MET A 384 -1.09 -11.05 15.19
C MET A 384 -1.54 -10.79 13.75
N ARG A 385 -2.15 -9.62 13.49
CA ARG A 385 -2.57 -9.21 12.15
C ARG A 385 -1.38 -8.92 11.24
N GLU A 386 -0.39 -8.18 11.73
CA GLU A 386 0.85 -7.90 11.00
C GLU A 386 1.56 -9.19 10.58
N ALA A 387 1.61 -10.17 11.49
CA ALA A 387 2.20 -11.48 11.22
C ALA A 387 1.36 -12.36 10.28
N GLY A 388 0.15 -11.94 9.90
CA GLY A 388 -0.75 -12.71 9.04
C GLY A 388 -1.19 -14.03 9.67
N ILE A 389 -1.31 -14.07 11.00
CA ILE A 389 -1.67 -15.30 11.71
C ILE A 389 -3.17 -15.52 11.59
N ASP A 390 -3.53 -16.53 10.79
CA ASP A 390 -4.90 -17.00 10.63
C ASP A 390 -5.34 -17.79 11.86
N LYS A 391 -6.45 -17.34 12.45
CA LYS A 391 -7.07 -17.98 13.62
C LYS A 391 -7.88 -19.22 13.22
N THR A 392 -8.33 -19.31 11.97
CA THR A 392 -9.18 -20.38 11.47
C THR A 392 -8.36 -21.59 11.01
N PHE A 393 -8.92 -22.78 11.24
CA PHE A 393 -8.34 -24.05 10.78
C PHE A 393 -8.91 -24.39 9.41
N SER A 394 -8.12 -25.06 8.57
CA SER A 394 -8.64 -25.55 7.28
C SER A 394 -9.77 -26.57 7.48
N GLU A 395 -10.77 -26.53 6.59
CA GLU A 395 -11.91 -27.47 6.61
C GLU A 395 -11.47 -28.95 6.59
N LYS A 396 -10.37 -29.25 5.89
CA LYS A 396 -9.78 -30.60 5.86
C LYS A 396 -9.24 -31.01 7.22
N ALA A 397 -8.54 -30.11 7.93
CA ALA A 397 -8.03 -30.38 9.27
C ALA A 397 -9.17 -30.56 10.28
N MET A 398 -10.21 -29.69 10.22
CA MET A 398 -11.40 -29.81 11.06
C MET A 398 -12.17 -31.12 10.79
N THR A 399 -12.32 -31.52 9.53
CA THR A 399 -12.97 -32.79 9.16
C THR A 399 -12.21 -34.00 9.72
N GLN A 400 -10.87 -33.99 9.60
CA GLN A 400 -10.04 -35.05 10.16
C GLN A 400 -10.15 -35.08 11.70
N ALA A 401 -10.09 -33.92 12.36
CA ALA A 401 -10.21 -33.82 13.82
C ALA A 401 -11.52 -34.42 14.33
N ARG A 402 -12.65 -34.09 13.71
CA ARG A 402 -13.96 -34.66 14.05
C ARG A 402 -14.01 -36.16 13.83
N ALA A 403 -13.54 -36.65 12.68
CA ALA A 403 -13.52 -38.08 12.38
C ALA A 403 -12.67 -38.88 13.38
N MET A 404 -11.54 -38.32 13.82
CA MET A 404 -10.69 -38.92 14.85
C MET A 404 -11.39 -39.06 16.21
N MET A 405 -12.24 -38.11 16.57
CA MET A 405 -13.02 -38.15 17.80
C MET A 405 -14.22 -39.09 17.70
N GLU A 406 -14.89 -39.16 16.54
CA GLU A 406 -16.05 -40.03 16.31
C GLU A 406 -15.68 -41.51 16.19
N SER A 407 -14.59 -41.82 15.49
CA SER A 407 -14.11 -43.19 15.28
C SER A 407 -12.59 -43.25 15.37
N PRO A 408 -12.03 -43.30 16.60
CA PRO A 408 -10.60 -43.33 16.82
C PRO A 408 -9.92 -44.47 16.03
N PRO A 409 -8.86 -44.19 15.26
CA PRO A 409 -8.14 -45.22 14.54
C PRO A 409 -7.51 -46.23 15.51
N PRO A 410 -7.40 -47.51 15.10
CA PRO A 410 -6.68 -48.50 15.88
C PRO A 410 -5.21 -48.09 16.02
N ASP A 411 -4.63 -48.43 17.16
CA ASP A 411 -3.23 -48.12 17.46
C ASP A 411 -2.29 -49.04 16.67
N PRO A 412 -1.49 -48.52 15.71
CA PRO A 412 -0.61 -49.33 14.89
C PRO A 412 0.53 -49.96 15.71
N GLU A 413 0.85 -49.39 16.88
CA GLU A 413 1.95 -49.82 17.73
C GLU A 413 1.49 -50.57 18.99
N ALA A 414 0.20 -50.92 19.07
CA ALA A 414 -0.39 -51.57 20.25
C ALA A 414 0.41 -52.79 20.74
N SER A 415 1.01 -53.56 19.82
CA SER A 415 1.77 -54.77 20.13
C SER A 415 3.13 -54.52 20.78
N ILE A 416 3.69 -53.30 20.64
CA ILE A 416 5.00 -52.93 21.18
C ILE A 416 4.92 -51.96 22.35
N ARG A 417 3.73 -51.46 22.68
CA ARG A 417 3.55 -50.57 23.84
C ARG A 417 3.76 -51.31 25.14
N ARG A 418 4.45 -50.63 26.07
CA ARG A 418 4.63 -51.10 27.44
C ARG A 418 3.49 -50.59 28.30
N ASP A 419 2.79 -51.50 28.97
CA ASP A 419 1.77 -51.12 29.94
C ASP A 419 2.43 -50.57 31.22
N LEU A 420 2.18 -49.29 31.49
CA LEU A 420 2.62 -48.56 32.68
C LEU A 420 1.43 -48.07 33.52
N THR A 421 0.22 -48.56 33.27
CA THR A 421 -1.02 -48.10 33.95
C THR A 421 -1.05 -48.39 35.45
N HIS A 422 -0.17 -49.26 35.93
CA HIS A 422 0.04 -49.53 37.35
C HIS A 422 0.85 -48.45 38.09
N LEU A 423 1.54 -47.56 37.35
CA LEU A 423 2.29 -46.44 37.93
C LEU A 423 1.38 -45.24 38.15
N LYS A 424 1.57 -44.53 39.27
CA LYS A 424 0.91 -43.23 39.48
C LYS A 424 1.62 -42.18 38.65
N VAL A 425 0.89 -41.59 37.71
CA VAL A 425 1.35 -40.50 36.86
C VAL A 425 0.82 -39.16 37.38
N TYR A 426 1.69 -38.16 37.47
CA TYR A 426 1.35 -36.79 37.87
C TYR A 426 1.73 -35.84 36.74
N ALA A 427 0.78 -35.04 36.27
CA ALA A 427 1.02 -33.86 35.46
C ALA A 427 1.11 -32.63 36.37
N ILE A 428 2.08 -31.74 36.14
CA ILE A 428 2.34 -30.57 36.99
C ILE A 428 2.30 -29.33 36.09
N ASP A 429 1.14 -28.70 36.08
CA ASP A 429 0.80 -27.65 35.13
C ASP A 429 0.21 -26.41 35.82
N SER A 430 -0.03 -25.35 35.04
CA SER A 430 -0.80 -24.19 35.50
C SER A 430 -2.27 -24.55 35.67
N GLU A 431 -3.00 -23.80 36.52
CA GLU A 431 -4.43 -24.04 36.79
C GLU A 431 -5.29 -23.99 35.51
N ASP A 432 -4.90 -23.17 34.54
CA ASP A 432 -5.62 -22.97 33.27
C ASP A 432 -5.23 -23.97 32.16
N THR A 433 -4.34 -24.96 32.44
CA THR A 433 -3.87 -25.91 31.42
C THR A 433 -4.97 -26.89 31.01
N ASN A 434 -5.27 -26.91 29.71
CA ASN A 434 -6.23 -27.85 29.10
C ASN A 434 -5.57 -28.89 28.19
N GLU A 435 -4.36 -28.63 27.72
CA GLU A 435 -3.54 -29.49 26.88
C GLU A 435 -2.40 -30.04 27.76
N VAL A 436 -2.59 -31.22 28.35
CA VAL A 436 -1.57 -31.88 29.18
C VAL A 436 -0.65 -32.70 28.27
N ASP A 437 0.56 -32.21 28.04
CA ASP A 437 1.56 -32.80 27.14
C ASP A 437 2.46 -33.82 27.84
N ASP A 438 2.75 -33.62 29.12
CA ASP A 438 3.68 -34.45 29.88
C ASP A 438 3.20 -34.88 31.27
N GLY A 439 3.70 -36.02 31.71
CA GLY A 439 3.42 -36.60 33.02
C GLY A 439 4.64 -37.33 33.59
N LEU A 440 4.72 -37.38 34.91
CA LEU A 440 5.86 -37.97 35.63
C LEU A 440 5.39 -39.12 36.52
N SER A 441 6.18 -40.20 36.53
CA SER A 441 6.07 -41.22 37.58
C SER A 441 7.45 -41.65 38.05
N VAL A 442 7.55 -42.06 39.32
CA VAL A 442 8.80 -42.55 39.91
C VAL A 442 8.57 -43.93 40.48
N GLU A 443 9.47 -44.87 40.17
CA GLU A 443 9.51 -46.20 40.78
C GLU A 443 10.89 -46.49 41.36
N ALA A 444 10.95 -47.15 42.52
CA ALA A 444 12.22 -47.60 43.08
C ALA A 444 12.78 -48.76 42.23
N LEU A 445 14.09 -48.77 41.99
CA LEU A 445 14.72 -49.89 41.30
C LEU A 445 14.75 -51.15 42.19
N PRO A 446 14.56 -52.35 41.63
CA PRO A 446 14.48 -53.60 42.40
C PRO A 446 15.72 -53.92 43.26
N ASP A 447 16.88 -53.40 42.88
CA ASP A 447 18.17 -53.60 43.54
C ASP A 447 18.47 -52.55 44.62
N GLY A 448 17.58 -51.58 44.83
CA GLY A 448 17.79 -50.47 45.76
C GLY A 448 18.85 -49.46 45.30
N ALA A 449 19.32 -49.55 44.06
CA ALA A 449 20.39 -48.69 43.53
C ALA A 449 19.94 -47.27 43.18
N GLY A 450 18.64 -46.97 43.29
CA GLY A 450 18.07 -45.65 43.06
C GLY A 450 16.61 -45.69 42.61
N GLU A 451 16.18 -44.61 41.97
CA GLU A 451 14.84 -44.44 41.44
C GLU A 451 14.90 -44.37 39.91
N ARG A 452 13.91 -44.96 39.24
CA ARG A 452 13.64 -44.72 37.82
C ARG A 452 12.56 -43.66 37.71
N VAL A 453 12.91 -42.56 37.06
CA VAL A 453 11.96 -41.52 36.66
C VAL A 453 11.47 -41.82 35.25
N TRP A 454 10.16 -41.87 35.08
CA TRP A 454 9.50 -41.94 33.80
C TRP A 454 8.97 -40.56 33.42
N VAL A 455 9.26 -40.14 32.20
CA VAL A 455 8.66 -38.97 31.56
C VAL A 455 7.74 -39.48 30.46
N HIS A 456 6.44 -39.35 30.69
CA HIS A 456 5.39 -39.75 29.76
C HIS A 456 5.04 -38.52 28.93
N ILE A 457 5.10 -38.63 27.61
CA ILE A 457 4.77 -37.54 26.68
C ILE A 457 3.56 -37.98 25.84
N ALA A 458 2.63 -37.06 25.59
CA ALA A 458 1.52 -37.28 24.69
C ALA A 458 2.00 -37.76 23.31
N ASP A 459 1.45 -38.88 22.84
CA ASP A 459 1.84 -39.50 21.58
C ASP A 459 1.10 -38.87 20.39
N VAL A 460 1.38 -37.60 20.12
CA VAL A 460 0.75 -36.85 19.03
C VAL A 460 1.03 -37.49 17.66
N SER A 461 2.23 -38.06 17.47
CA SER A 461 2.65 -38.72 16.23
C SER A 461 1.75 -39.88 15.82
N ARG A 462 1.19 -40.63 16.79
CA ARG A 462 0.20 -41.68 16.51
C ARG A 462 -1.04 -41.13 15.81
N TRP A 463 -1.49 -39.95 16.25
CA TRP A 463 -2.76 -39.36 15.84
C TRP A 463 -2.63 -38.46 14.61
N VAL A 464 -1.44 -37.90 14.38
CA VAL A 464 -1.16 -36.92 13.34
C VAL A 464 -0.06 -37.45 12.41
N PRO A 465 -0.37 -38.40 11.51
CA PRO A 465 0.61 -38.96 10.59
C PRO A 465 1.10 -37.90 9.60
N GLU A 466 2.36 -38.03 9.18
CA GLU A 466 2.99 -37.13 8.21
C GLU A 466 2.18 -37.04 6.90
N GLY A 467 2.01 -35.81 6.42
CA GLY A 467 1.22 -35.52 5.21
C GLY A 467 -0.30 -35.53 5.39
N SER A 468 -0.82 -35.83 6.60
CA SER A 468 -2.25 -35.68 6.88
C SER A 468 -2.69 -34.21 6.92
N PRO A 469 -3.99 -33.90 6.74
CA PRO A 469 -4.50 -32.54 6.87
C PRO A 469 -4.12 -31.83 8.18
N LEU A 470 -4.22 -32.51 9.33
CA LEU A 470 -3.79 -31.98 10.62
C LEU A 470 -2.28 -31.76 10.71
N TYR A 471 -1.49 -32.63 10.10
CA TYR A 471 -0.03 -32.45 10.04
C TYR A 471 0.34 -31.20 9.24
N GLU A 472 -0.27 -31.01 8.07
CA GLU A 472 -0.03 -29.84 7.22
C GLU A 472 -0.46 -28.54 7.90
N GLU A 473 -1.58 -28.57 8.62
CA GLU A 473 -2.08 -27.47 9.43
C GLU A 473 -1.14 -27.13 10.60
N ALA A 474 -0.70 -28.14 11.36
CA ALA A 474 0.26 -27.97 12.45
C ALA A 474 1.61 -27.48 11.92
N ARG A 475 2.08 -27.96 10.76
CA ARG A 475 3.31 -27.48 10.12
C ARG A 475 3.21 -26.02 9.68
N ARG A 476 2.03 -25.61 9.19
CA ARG A 476 1.74 -24.21 8.83
C ARG A 476 1.76 -23.30 10.07
N ARG A 477 1.11 -23.73 11.16
CA ARG A 477 0.98 -22.96 12.42
C ARG A 477 2.24 -23.00 13.29
N ARG A 478 3.03 -24.07 13.21
CA ARG A 478 4.30 -24.37 13.90
C ARG A 478 4.22 -24.53 15.41
N THR A 479 3.47 -23.69 16.11
CA THR A 479 3.38 -23.68 17.58
C THR A 479 2.07 -23.04 18.03
N THR A 480 1.64 -23.37 19.25
CA THR A 480 0.56 -22.65 19.93
C THR A 480 1.09 -21.28 20.37
N ILE A 481 0.37 -20.21 20.05
CA ILE A 481 0.77 -18.85 20.42
C ILE A 481 0.03 -18.46 21.70
N TYR A 482 0.78 -18.25 22.77
CA TYR A 482 0.24 -17.84 24.07
C TYR A 482 0.25 -16.32 24.20
N LEU A 483 -0.94 -15.73 24.31
CA LEU A 483 -1.19 -14.30 24.50
C LEU A 483 -1.79 -14.03 25.88
N PRO A 484 -1.70 -12.80 26.41
CA PRO A 484 -2.38 -12.44 27.65
C PRO A 484 -3.90 -12.68 27.61
N GLU A 485 -4.52 -12.57 26.44
CA GLU A 485 -5.96 -12.76 26.24
C GLU A 485 -6.36 -14.24 26.05
N GLY A 486 -5.40 -15.15 25.86
CA GLY A 486 -5.64 -16.57 25.60
C GLY A 486 -4.61 -17.19 24.65
N ALA A 487 -4.86 -18.42 24.22
CA ALA A 487 -3.99 -19.14 23.29
C ALA A 487 -4.61 -19.26 21.89
N GLU A 488 -3.78 -19.18 20.86
CA GLU A 488 -4.12 -19.53 19.48
C GLU A 488 -3.50 -20.90 19.19
N PRO A 489 -4.29 -21.99 19.24
CA PRO A 489 -3.75 -23.34 19.32
C PRO A 489 -3.18 -23.83 17.99
N MET A 490 -2.18 -24.70 18.07
CA MET A 490 -1.60 -25.38 16.93
C MET A 490 -2.56 -26.41 16.31
N PHE A 491 -3.39 -27.04 17.16
CA PHE A 491 -4.39 -28.03 16.76
C PHE A 491 -5.81 -27.57 17.10
N PRO A 492 -6.84 -28.10 16.42
CA PRO A 492 -8.22 -27.87 16.83
C PRO A 492 -8.44 -28.32 18.28
N ALA A 493 -9.16 -27.49 19.06
CA ALA A 493 -9.39 -27.73 20.48
C ALA A 493 -10.01 -29.10 20.79
N GLU A 494 -10.84 -29.62 19.87
CA GLU A 494 -11.51 -30.93 19.99
C GLU A 494 -10.51 -32.09 20.15
N VAL A 495 -9.38 -32.04 19.41
CA VAL A 495 -8.34 -33.08 19.49
C VAL A 495 -7.25 -32.72 20.49
N ALA A 496 -6.92 -31.43 20.61
CA ALA A 496 -5.90 -30.94 21.54
C ALA A 496 -6.25 -31.22 23.00
N HIS A 497 -7.50 -30.96 23.40
CA HIS A 497 -8.01 -31.27 24.75
C HIS A 497 -8.45 -32.73 24.92
N GLY A 498 -8.45 -33.51 23.84
CA GLY A 498 -8.92 -34.89 23.79
C GLY A 498 -7.77 -35.86 23.64
N VAL A 499 -7.74 -36.56 22.51
CA VAL A 499 -6.81 -37.66 22.23
C VAL A 499 -5.33 -37.27 22.17
N LEU A 500 -5.02 -35.98 22.04
CA LEU A 500 -3.66 -35.45 22.05
C LEU A 500 -3.18 -35.06 23.45
N SER A 501 -4.01 -35.21 24.49
CA SER A 501 -3.67 -34.89 25.87
C SER A 501 -3.60 -36.16 26.74
N LEU A 502 -2.77 -36.14 27.79
CA LEU A 502 -2.62 -37.23 28.78
C LEU A 502 -3.75 -37.30 29.84
N ARG A 503 -4.93 -36.73 29.56
CA ARG A 503 -6.05 -36.67 30.51
C ARG A 503 -6.76 -38.00 30.75
#